data_AF-B0CJH7-F1
#
_entry.id   AF-B0CJH7-F1
#
_cell.length_a   1.000
_cell.length_b   1.000
_cell.length_c   1.000
_cell.angle_alpha   90.00
_cell.angle_beta   90.00
_cell.angle_gamma   90.00
#
_symmetry.space_group_name_H-M   'P 1'
#
loop_
_entity.id
_entity.type
_entity.pdbx_description
1 polymer ?
#
loop_
_entity_poly.entity_id
_entity_poly.type
_entity_poly.pdbx_seq_one_letter_code
_entity_poly.pdbx_strand_id
1 'polypeptide(L)'
;MTPFGKRLRELREERGVTQKEMAQALRVSPAYLSALEHGRRGQPTWDLLQRIITYFNIIWDEAEELQNLAAVSHPRVVIDTSGLSPQATQLANLLAKKYPPYRP
;
A
#
# COMPACT_ATOMS: atom_id res chain seq x y z
N MET A 1 -6.45 1.94 4.89
CA MET A 1 -5.33 2.63 4.22
C MET A 1 -4.05 1.87 4.50
N THR A 2 -3.26 1.53 3.48
CA THR A 2 -1.97 0.87 3.64
C THR A 2 -0.88 1.90 3.95
N PRO A 3 0.24 1.51 4.60
CA PRO A 3 1.37 2.43 4.83
C PRO A 3 1.87 3.08 3.53
N PHE A 4 1.96 2.31 2.44
CA PHE A 4 2.31 2.83 1.12
C PHE A 4 1.28 3.84 0.59
N GLY A 5 -0.01 3.52 0.64
CA GLY A 5 -1.07 4.40 0.16
C GLY A 5 -1.10 5.73 0.92
N LYS A 6 -0.83 5.69 2.22
CA LYS A 6 -0.67 6.87 3.07
C LYS A 6 0.50 7.74 2.60
N ARG A 7 1.71 7.17 2.49
CA ARG A 7 2.91 7.93 2.08
C ARG A 7 2.76 8.50 0.67
N LEU A 8 2.16 7.75 -0.25
CA LEU A 8 1.89 8.21 -1.61
C LEU A 8 0.98 9.44 -1.64
N ARG A 9 -0.06 9.43 -0.80
CA ARG A 9 -0.98 10.56 -0.65
C ARG A 9 -0.27 11.77 -0.05
N GLU A 10 0.55 11.56 0.98
CA GLU A 10 1.36 12.62 1.61
C GLU A 10 2.30 13.27 0.59
N LEU A 11 3.08 12.47 -0.17
CA LEU A 11 3.93 12.96 -1.26
C LEU A 11 3.15 13.79 -2.28
N ARG A 12 1.97 13.32 -2.67
CA ARG A 12 1.11 14.05 -3.62
C ARG A 12 0.68 15.40 -3.06
N GLU A 13 0.24 15.44 -1.80
CA GLU A 13 -0.22 16.65 -1.12
C GLU A 13 0.93 17.63 -0.86
N GLU A 14 2.10 17.15 -0.42
CA GLU A 14 3.34 17.93 -0.24
C GLU A 14 3.78 18.63 -1.53
N ARG A 15 3.59 17.96 -2.68
CA ARG A 15 3.94 18.51 -4.00
C ARG A 15 2.82 19.32 -4.65
N GLY A 16 1.68 19.48 -3.98
CA GLY A 16 0.54 20.26 -4.48
C GLY A 16 -0.10 19.70 -5.75
N VAL A 17 0.05 18.40 -6.01
CA VAL A 17 -0.44 17.76 -7.24
C VAL A 17 -1.84 17.21 -7.03
N THR A 18 -2.73 17.41 -8.00
CA THR A 18 -4.06 16.78 -7.96
C THR A 18 -3.97 15.28 -8.27
N GLN A 19 -4.92 14.50 -7.75
CA GLN A 19 -4.98 13.06 -8.02
C GLN A 19 -5.11 12.76 -9.54
N LYS A 20 -5.79 13.65 -10.29
CA LYS A 20 -5.96 13.50 -11.75
C LYS A 20 -4.63 13.69 -12.50
N GLU A 21 -3.87 14.73 -12.17
CA GLU A 21 -2.56 15.00 -12.80
C GLU A 21 -1.57 13.88 -12.53
N MET A 22 -1.49 13.43 -11.26
CA MET A 22 -0.62 12.34 -10.88
C MET A 22 -1.02 11.03 -11.58
N ALA A 23 -2.31 10.71 -11.65
CA ALA A 23 -2.79 9.53 -12.36
C ALA A 23 -2.40 9.56 -13.86
N GLN A 24 -2.51 10.72 -14.50
CA GLN A 24 -2.11 10.91 -15.89
C GLN A 24 -0.60 10.73 -16.09
N ALA A 25 0.23 11.36 -15.26
CA ALA A 25 1.69 11.21 -15.31
C ALA A 25 2.13 9.76 -15.05
N LEU A 26 1.48 9.11 -14.07
CA LEU A 26 1.66 7.71 -13.75
C LEU A 26 0.86 6.76 -14.66
N ARG A 27 0.30 7.23 -15.78
CA ARG A 27 -0.43 6.42 -16.79
C ARG A 27 -1.31 5.33 -16.16
N VAL A 28 -2.03 5.68 -15.10
CA VAL A 28 -3.02 4.84 -14.42
C VAL A 28 -4.35 5.58 -14.41
N SER A 29 -5.45 4.87 -14.14
CA SER A 29 -6.73 5.54 -13.98
C SER A 29 -6.79 6.32 -12.65
N PRO A 30 -7.51 7.46 -12.59
CA PRO A 30 -7.75 8.15 -11.32
C PRO A 30 -8.40 7.25 -10.27
N ALA A 31 -9.30 6.35 -10.68
CA ALA A 31 -9.91 5.37 -9.80
C ALA A 31 -8.89 4.39 -9.19
N TYR A 32 -7.91 3.94 -9.99
CA TYR A 32 -6.83 3.08 -9.50
C TYR A 32 -5.94 3.82 -8.51
N LEU A 33 -5.50 5.04 -8.84
CA LEU A 33 -4.67 5.84 -7.92
C LEU A 33 -5.41 6.13 -6.61
N SER A 34 -6.70 6.47 -6.69
CA SER A 34 -7.55 6.63 -5.50
C SER A 34 -7.62 5.34 -4.68
N ALA A 35 -7.87 4.18 -5.31
CA ALA A 35 -7.90 2.91 -4.60
C ALA A 35 -6.55 2.59 -3.94
N LEU A 36 -5.43 2.93 -4.58
CA LEU A 36 -4.09 2.75 -4.04
C LEU A 36 -3.83 3.63 -2.82
N GLU A 37 -4.11 4.94 -2.90
CA GLU A 37 -3.97 5.90 -1.79
C GLU A 37 -4.83 5.50 -0.58
N HIS A 38 -6.03 4.97 -0.81
CA HIS A 38 -6.92 4.54 0.28
C HIS A 38 -6.61 3.13 0.80
N GLY A 39 -5.60 2.43 0.25
CA GLY A 39 -5.23 1.08 0.63
C GLY A 39 -6.26 0.01 0.25
N ARG A 40 -7.07 0.29 -0.79
CA ARG A 40 -8.01 -0.65 -1.41
C ARG A 40 -7.37 -1.43 -2.56
N ARG A 41 -6.11 -1.17 -2.86
CA ARG A 41 -5.30 -1.92 -3.83
C ARG A 41 -4.13 -2.61 -3.14
N GLY A 42 -3.73 -3.74 -3.70
CA GLY A 42 -2.57 -4.51 -3.27
C GLY A 42 -1.25 -3.81 -3.55
N GLN A 43 -0.17 -4.52 -3.27
CA GLN A 43 1.19 -4.08 -3.56
C GLN A 43 1.29 -3.54 -5.00
N PRO A 44 1.83 -2.32 -5.22
CA PRO A 44 2.07 -1.80 -6.55
C PRO A 44 3.08 -2.67 -7.28
N THR A 45 2.97 -2.75 -8.61
CA THR A 45 3.99 -3.43 -9.42
C THR A 45 5.32 -2.68 -9.33
N TRP A 46 6.42 -3.39 -9.58
CA TRP A 46 7.74 -2.76 -9.65
C TRP A 46 7.80 -1.59 -10.64
N ASP A 47 7.20 -1.75 -11.82
CA ASP A 47 7.10 -0.69 -12.82
C ASP A 47 6.40 0.56 -12.26
N LEU A 48 5.22 0.39 -11.64
CA LEU A 48 4.50 1.53 -11.07
C LEU A 48 5.31 2.22 -9.97
N LEU A 49 5.98 1.43 -9.12
CA LEU A 49 6.81 1.95 -8.05
C LEU A 49 7.99 2.78 -8.58
N GLN A 50 8.69 2.30 -9.61
CA GLN A 50 9.76 3.05 -10.27
C GLN A 50 9.25 4.36 -10.87
N ARG A 51 8.08 4.31 -11.52
CA ARG A 51 7.46 5.51 -12.10
C ARG A 51 7.07 6.54 -11.03
N ILE A 52 6.63 6.10 -9.85
CA ILE A 52 6.36 6.98 -8.70
C ILE A 52 7.66 7.63 -8.19
N ILE A 53 8.72 6.82 -8.01
CA ILE A 53 10.04 7.31 -7.57
C ILE A 53 10.58 8.37 -8.54
N THR A 54 10.54 8.07 -9.85
CA THR A 54 10.94 9.01 -10.90
C THR A 54 10.05 10.25 -10.94
N TYR A 55 8.73 10.10 -10.82
CA TYR A 55 7.78 11.22 -10.86
C TYR A 55 8.04 12.25 -9.77
N PHE A 56 8.35 11.79 -8.55
CA PHE A 56 8.65 12.67 -7.42
C PHE A 56 10.14 13.07 -7.29
N ASN A 57 10.99 12.57 -8.21
CA ASN A 57 12.44 12.74 -8.16
C ASN A 57 13.04 12.34 -6.80
N ILE A 58 12.56 11.21 -6.27
CA ILE A 58 12.99 10.66 -4.98
C ILE A 58 14.31 9.89 -5.17
N ILE A 59 15.23 10.05 -4.23
CA ILE A 59 16.57 9.45 -4.28
C ILE A 59 16.93 8.81 -2.92
N TRP A 60 17.91 7.91 -2.93
CA TRP A 60 18.51 7.30 -1.74
C TRP A 60 17.48 6.73 -0.74
N ASP A 61 17.62 7.06 0.54
CA ASP A 61 16.87 6.51 1.67
C ASP A 61 15.36 6.66 1.51
N GLU A 62 14.88 7.75 0.90
CA GLU A 62 13.44 7.94 0.68
C GLU A 62 12.89 6.98 -0.39
N ALA A 63 13.69 6.62 -1.39
CA ALA A 63 13.31 5.62 -2.38
C ALA A 63 13.26 4.22 -1.73
N GLU A 64 14.24 3.91 -0.88
CA GLU A 64 14.28 2.67 -0.11
C GLU A 64 13.10 2.56 0.86
N GLU A 65 12.78 3.64 1.58
CA GLU A 65 11.61 3.71 2.46
C GLU A 65 10.33 3.41 1.68
N LEU A 66 10.14 4.07 0.53
CA LEU A 66 8.96 3.88 -0.30
C LEU A 66 8.85 2.44 -0.83
N GLN A 67 9.97 1.82 -1.18
CA GLN A 67 10.04 0.41 -1.58
C GLN A 67 9.68 -0.53 -0.43
N ASN A 68 10.21 -0.28 0.77
CA ASN A 68 9.90 -1.06 1.96
C ASN A 68 8.41 -0.96 2.31
N LEU A 69 7.85 0.26 2.28
CA LEU A 69 6.42 0.47 2.49
C LEU A 69 5.57 -0.27 1.44
N ALA A 70 5.97 -0.26 0.17
CA ALA A 70 5.29 -1.00 -0.88
C ALA A 70 5.32 -2.51 -0.61
N ALA A 71 6.47 -3.07 -0.22
CA ALA A 71 6.65 -4.49 0.04
C ALA A 71 5.74 -5.01 1.17
N VAL A 72 5.57 -4.22 2.24
CA VAL A 72 4.72 -4.62 3.39
C VAL A 72 3.24 -4.25 3.20
N SER A 73 2.88 -3.54 2.13
CA SER A 73 1.52 -3.05 1.89
C SER A 73 0.62 -4.09 1.22
N HIS A 74 0.28 -5.13 1.99
CA HIS A 74 -0.75 -6.10 1.64
C HIS A 74 -2.06 -5.74 2.36
N PRO A 75 -3.12 -5.32 1.65
CA PRO A 75 -4.38 -4.90 2.27
C PRO A 75 -5.14 -6.07 2.91
N ARG A 76 -4.81 -7.31 2.52
CA ARG A 76 -5.33 -8.55 3.10
C ARG A 76 -4.16 -9.47 3.38
N VAL A 77 -3.94 -9.76 4.65
CA VAL A 77 -2.96 -10.75 5.11
C VAL A 77 -3.70 -12.03 5.48
N VAL A 78 -3.20 -13.17 5.01
CA VAL A 78 -3.70 -14.49 5.39
C VAL A 78 -2.61 -15.14 6.23
N ILE A 79 -2.96 -15.60 7.43
CA ILE A 79 -2.07 -16.37 8.31
C ILE A 79 -2.52 -17.82 8.23
N ASP A 80 -1.75 -18.67 7.55
CA ASP A 80 -1.97 -20.12 7.56
C ASP A 80 -1.50 -20.67 8.90
N THR A 81 -2.42 -21.21 9.68
CA THR A 81 -2.13 -21.77 11.02
C THR A 81 -1.98 -23.29 11.00
N SER A 82 -2.03 -23.92 9.83
CA SER A 82 -1.86 -25.36 9.66
C SER A 82 -0.50 -25.80 10.20
N GLY A 83 -0.50 -26.69 11.20
CA GLY A 83 0.73 -27.19 11.82
C GLY A 83 1.38 -26.24 12.84
N LEU A 84 0.79 -25.09 13.15
CA LEU A 84 1.26 -24.21 14.23
C LEU A 84 0.77 -24.68 15.61
N SER A 85 1.40 -24.17 16.68
CA SER A 85 0.99 -24.46 18.05
C SER A 85 -0.43 -23.95 18.35
N PRO A 86 -1.13 -24.53 19.35
CA PRO A 86 -2.45 -24.05 19.77
C PRO A 86 -2.45 -22.55 20.12
N GLN A 87 -1.40 -22.06 20.78
CA GLN A 87 -1.27 -20.65 21.18
C GLN A 87 -1.14 -19.72 19.96
N ALA A 88 -0.36 -20.12 18.95
CA ALA A 88 -0.21 -19.35 17.72
C ALA A 88 -1.53 -19.28 16.93
N THR A 89 -2.25 -20.40 16.85
CA THR A 89 -3.57 -20.46 16.21
C THR A 89 -4.59 -19.58 16.94
N GLN A 90 -4.59 -19.61 18.28
CA GLN A 90 -5.45 -18.76 19.09
C GLN A 90 -5.16 -17.27 18.85
N LEU A 91 -3.88 -16.89 18.82
CA LEU A 91 -3.48 -15.51 18.54
C LEU A 91 -3.96 -15.03 17.16
N ALA A 92 -3.76 -15.84 16.12
CA ALA A 92 -4.22 -15.52 14.77
C ALA A 92 -5.75 -15.34 14.73
N ASN A 93 -6.51 -16.22 15.39
CA ASN A 93 -7.96 -16.11 15.49
C ASN A 93 -8.42 -14.85 16.25
N LEU A 94 -7.73 -14.48 17.34
CA LEU A 94 -8.03 -13.25 18.08
C LEU A 94 -7.79 -11.99 17.24
N LEU A 95 -6.69 -11.96 16.48
CA LEU A 95 -6.39 -10.87 15.56
C LEU A 95 -7.44 -10.77 14.44
N ALA A 96 -7.82 -11.90 13.84
CA ALA A 96 -8.86 -11.95 12.81
C ALA A 96 -10.23 -11.49 13.34
N LYS A 97 -10.57 -11.84 14.59
CA LYS A 97 -11.79 -11.38 15.25
C LYS A 97 -11.75 -9.88 15.54
N LYS A 98 -10.60 -9.34 15.96
CA LYS A 98 -10.42 -7.92 16.28
C LYS A 98 -10.41 -7.03 15.03
N TYR A 99 -9.86 -7.54 13.93
CA TYR A 99 -9.71 -6.83 12.66
C TYR A 99 -10.35 -7.63 11.51
N PRO A 100 -11.69 -7.72 11.46
CA PRO A 100 -12.36 -8.48 10.41
C PRO A 100 -12.13 -7.86 9.03
N PRO A 101 -12.15 -8.66 7.94
CA PRO A 101 -12.01 -8.13 6.59
C PRO A 101 -13.12 -7.13 6.27
N TYR A 102 -12.74 -6.04 5.60
CA TYR A 102 -13.66 -5.01 5.14
C TYR A 102 -14.70 -5.61 4.17
N ARG A 103 -15.99 -5.34 4.41
CA ARG A 103 -17.10 -5.67 3.50
C ARG A 103 -17.65 -4.34 2.94
N PRO A 104 -17.65 -4.13 1.62
CA PRO A 104 -18.20 -2.94 0.99
C PRO A 104 -19.72 -2.87 1.09
#